data_AF-A0A1V4H3K0-F1
#
_entry.id   AF-A0A1V4H3K0-F1
#
_cell.length_a   1.000
_cell.length_b   1.000
_cell.length_c   1.000
_cell.angle_alpha   90.00
_cell.angle_beta   90.00
_cell.angle_gamma   90.00
#
_symmetry.space_group_name_H-M   'P 1'
#
loop_
_entity.id
_entity.type
_entity.pdbx_description
1 polymer ?
#
loop_
_entity_poly.entity_id
_entity_poly.type
_entity_poly.pdbx_seq_one_letter_code
_entity_poly.pdbx_strand_id
1 'polypeptide(L)'
;MVSYDGSSLYVHDNNIKVGAGSKFSVNFDQKTLTGTVAGVDLPNELIKLSATIKGNTFSGTQQNDKINIRTEGAFYGKNASELSGVFASDDGAVKGAYGARKQ
;
A
#
# COMPACT_ATOMS: atom_id res chain seq x y z
N MET A 1 -2.39 -13.36 11.52
CA MET A 1 -2.45 -12.15 10.69
C MET A 1 -1.76 -11.02 11.45
N VAL A 2 -0.86 -10.27 10.80
CA VAL A 2 -0.06 -9.21 11.43
C VAL A 2 -0.48 -7.86 10.84
N SER A 3 -0.77 -6.88 11.71
CA SER A 3 -1.19 -5.54 11.30
C SER A 3 -0.04 -4.55 11.30
N TYR A 4 -0.06 -3.61 10.36
CA TYR A 4 0.85 -2.47 10.32
C TYR A 4 0.04 -1.19 10.09
N ASP A 5 0.33 -0.16 10.85
CA ASP A 5 -0.26 1.18 10.68
C ASP A 5 0.84 2.19 10.35
N GLY A 6 0.51 3.15 9.49
CA GLY A 6 1.49 4.03 8.90
C GLY A 6 0.91 5.26 8.21
N SER A 7 1.76 5.90 7.42
CA SER A 7 1.43 7.11 6.66
C SER A 7 1.73 6.91 5.18
N SER A 8 1.11 7.75 4.36
CA SER A 8 1.24 7.70 2.91
C SER A 8 1.29 9.10 2.30
N LEU A 9 1.86 9.17 1.11
CA LEU A 9 1.87 10.34 0.24
C LEU A 9 1.45 9.86 -1.14
N TYR A 10 0.60 10.61 -1.83
CA TYR A 10 0.30 10.31 -3.23
C TYR A 10 0.10 11.58 -4.06
N VAL A 11 0.26 11.43 -5.36
CA VAL A 11 0.00 12.45 -6.36
C VAL A 11 -1.27 12.05 -7.11
N HIS A 12 -2.17 13.00 -7.26
CA HIS A 12 -3.35 12.92 -8.13
C HIS A 12 -3.53 14.28 -8.81
N ASP A 13 -3.76 14.30 -10.12
CA ASP A 13 -3.92 15.54 -10.91
C ASP A 13 -2.83 16.60 -10.63
N ASN A 14 -1.56 16.18 -10.61
CA ASN A 14 -0.38 17.02 -10.32
C ASN A 14 -0.36 17.68 -8.93
N ASN A 15 -1.24 17.28 -8.01
CA ASN A 15 -1.24 17.77 -6.63
C ASN A 15 -0.71 16.69 -5.69
N ILE A 16 0.22 17.07 -4.82
CA ILE A 16 0.70 16.20 -3.74
C ILE A 16 -0.34 16.20 -2.62
N LYS A 17 -0.76 15.00 -2.22
CA LYS A 17 -1.67 14.74 -1.12
C LYS A 17 -0.93 13.92 -0.07
N VAL A 18 -0.82 14.47 1.14
CA VAL A 18 -0.34 13.70 2.30
C VAL A 18 -1.54 12.88 2.78
N GLY A 19 -1.53 11.58 2.51
CA GLY A 19 -2.59 10.67 2.90
C GLY A 19 -2.71 10.62 4.42
N ALA A 20 -3.95 10.63 4.92
CA ALA A 20 -4.24 10.64 6.36
C ALA A 20 -3.79 9.36 7.10
N GLY A 21 -3.38 8.31 6.36
CA GLY A 21 -2.84 7.08 6.91
C GLY A 21 -2.75 5.96 5.89
N SER A 22 -2.07 4.88 6.27
CA SER A 22 -2.05 3.62 5.54
C SER A 22 -2.15 2.45 6.52
N LYS A 23 -2.94 1.44 6.18
CA LYS A 23 -3.08 0.22 6.99
C LYS A 23 -2.76 -0.99 6.16
N PHE A 24 -2.05 -1.96 6.74
CA PHE A 24 -1.70 -3.20 6.07
C PHE A 24 -2.00 -4.40 6.95
N SER A 25 -2.45 -5.47 6.31
CA SER A 25 -2.65 -6.77 6.91
C SER A 25 -1.79 -7.79 6.18
N VAL A 26 -0.94 -8.48 6.93
CA VAL A 26 0.07 -9.38 6.40
C VAL A 26 -0.17 -10.79 6.91
N ASN A 27 -0.25 -11.73 6.00
CA ASN A 27 -0.25 -13.15 6.29
C ASN A 27 1.05 -13.77 5.77
N PHE A 28 2.02 -13.97 6.66
CA PHE A 28 3.31 -14.55 6.31
C PHE A 28 3.22 -16.04 5.91
N ASP A 29 2.27 -16.78 6.48
CA ASP A 29 2.06 -18.21 6.16
C ASP A 29 1.50 -18.38 4.74
N GLN A 30 0.48 -17.57 4.41
CA GLN A 30 -0.12 -17.54 3.07
C GLN A 30 0.70 -16.72 2.07
N LYS A 31 1.73 -16.00 2.53
CA LYS A 31 2.55 -15.09 1.73
C LYS A 31 1.72 -14.04 1.00
N THR A 32 0.75 -13.44 1.70
CA THR A 32 -0.13 -12.40 1.16
C THR A 32 -0.08 -11.13 2.00
N LEU A 33 -0.31 -10.00 1.33
CA LEU A 33 -0.45 -8.69 1.94
C LEU A 33 -1.65 -7.98 1.30
N THR A 34 -2.48 -7.37 2.14
CA THR A 34 -3.47 -6.39 1.71
C THR A 34 -3.20 -5.05 2.39
N GLY A 35 -3.54 -3.97 1.70
CA GLY A 35 -3.32 -2.62 2.20
C GLY A 35 -4.42 -1.67 1.80
N THR A 36 -4.60 -0.63 2.60
CA THR A 36 -5.45 0.51 2.27
C THR A 36 -4.69 1.81 2.50
N VAL A 37 -4.83 2.73 1.55
CA VAL A 37 -4.35 4.11 1.65
C VAL A 37 -5.57 5.04 1.61
N ALA A 38 -5.67 5.93 2.59
CA ALA A 38 -6.77 6.89 2.67
C ALA A 38 -6.63 8.00 1.61
N GLY A 39 -7.65 8.16 0.75
CA GLY A 39 -7.75 9.30 -0.15
C GLY A 39 -8.24 10.55 0.59
N VAL A 40 -7.51 11.66 0.50
CA VAL A 40 -7.86 12.92 1.19
C VAL A 40 -9.03 13.65 0.50
N ASP A 41 -9.19 13.48 -0.82
CA ASP A 41 -10.23 14.15 -1.61
C ASP A 41 -11.45 13.25 -1.93
N LEU A 42 -11.40 11.99 -1.52
CA LEU A 42 -12.46 11.01 -1.71
C LEU A 42 -12.84 10.47 -0.34
N PRO A 43 -13.69 11.19 0.43
CA PRO A 43 -13.89 10.94 1.86
C PRO A 43 -14.43 9.55 2.22
N ASN A 44 -14.72 8.68 1.24
CA ASN A 44 -15.12 7.28 1.43
C ASN A 44 -14.40 6.29 0.49
N GLU A 45 -13.39 6.72 -0.29
CA GLU A 45 -12.64 5.83 -1.16
C GLU A 45 -11.25 5.54 -0.60
N LEU A 46 -10.99 4.25 -0.39
CA LEU A 46 -9.68 3.73 -0.04
C LEU A 46 -9.03 3.20 -1.30
N ILE A 47 -7.78 3.59 -1.54
CA ILE A 47 -6.94 2.91 -2.51
C ILE A 47 -6.59 1.55 -1.92
N LYS A 48 -7.15 0.50 -2.50
CA LYS A 48 -6.92 -0.89 -2.08
C LYS A 48 -5.68 -1.43 -2.78
N LEU A 49 -4.83 -2.10 -2.03
CA LEU A 49 -3.61 -2.73 -2.49
C LEU A 49 -3.63 -4.22 -2.14
N SER A 50 -3.11 -5.05 -3.02
CA SER A 50 -2.89 -6.48 -2.76
C SER A 50 -1.58 -6.94 -3.39
N ALA A 51 -0.87 -7.81 -2.67
CA ALA A 51 0.43 -8.31 -3.06
C ALA A 51 0.67 -9.73 -2.55
N THR A 52 1.59 -10.41 -3.21
CA THR A 52 2.19 -11.66 -2.73
C THR A 52 3.60 -11.40 -2.22
N ILE A 53 4.04 -12.20 -1.25
CA ILE A 53 5.32 -12.04 -0.56
C ILE A 53 6.33 -13.03 -1.14
N LYS A 54 7.52 -12.53 -1.50
CA LYS A 54 8.67 -13.33 -1.93
C LYS A 54 9.93 -12.86 -1.21
N GLY A 55 10.42 -13.72 -0.30
CA GLY A 55 11.52 -13.34 0.59
C GLY A 55 11.09 -12.20 1.53
N ASN A 56 11.87 -11.13 1.57
CA ASN A 56 11.54 -9.90 2.28
C ASN A 56 10.82 -8.85 1.42
N THR A 57 10.48 -9.17 0.17
CA THR A 57 9.78 -8.24 -0.74
C THR A 57 8.35 -8.68 -0.97
N PHE A 58 7.53 -7.76 -1.46
CA PHE A 58 6.19 -8.05 -1.94
C PHE A 58 5.88 -7.23 -3.18
N SER A 59 5.03 -7.78 -4.04
CA SER A 59 4.53 -7.08 -5.22
C SER A 59 3.17 -7.64 -5.63
N GLY A 60 2.33 -6.82 -6.25
CA GLY A 60 1.08 -7.28 -6.81
C GLY A 60 0.27 -6.19 -7.49
N THR A 61 -0.93 -6.58 -7.91
CA THR A 61 -1.86 -5.70 -8.60
C THR A 61 -3.25 -5.95 -8.04
N GLN A 62 -3.85 -4.92 -7.46
CA GLN A 62 -5.25 -4.93 -7.11
C GLN A 62 -6.07 -4.66 -8.38
N GLN A 63 -6.85 -5.64 -8.80
CA GLN A 63 -7.83 -5.46 -9.86
C GLN A 63 -9.05 -4.72 -9.32
N ASN A 64 -9.52 -3.71 -10.05
CA ASN A 64 -10.78 -3.00 -9.78
C ASN A 64 -11.54 -2.81 -11.10
N ASP A 65 -12.83 -2.53 -11.02
CA ASP A 65 -13.70 -2.40 -12.21
C ASP A 65 -13.30 -1.24 -13.14
N LYS A 66 -12.62 -0.22 -12.61
CA LYS A 66 -12.22 0.98 -13.36
C LYS A 66 -10.74 0.99 -13.70
N ILE A 67 -9.89 0.90 -12.67
CA ILE A 67 -8.44 1.04 -12.83
C ILE A 67 -7.69 0.11 -11.87
N ASN A 68 -6.74 -0.63 -12.40
CA ASN A 68 -5.88 -1.49 -11.59
C ASN A 68 -4.84 -0.65 -10.87
N ILE A 69 -4.47 -1.06 -9.65
CA ILE A 69 -3.41 -0.42 -8.87
C ILE A 69 -2.31 -1.44 -8.63
N ARG A 70 -1.09 -1.14 -9.10
CA ARG A 70 0.11 -1.92 -8.83
C ARG A 70 0.77 -1.45 -7.55
N THR A 71 1.37 -2.37 -6.82
CA THR A 71 2.17 -2.06 -5.63
C THR A 71 3.42 -2.94 -5.56
N GLU A 72 4.49 -2.37 -5.05
CA GLU A 72 5.74 -3.06 -4.75
C GLU A 72 6.38 -2.48 -3.49
N GLY A 73 7.09 -3.32 -2.74
CA GLY A 73 7.75 -2.90 -1.53
C GLY A 73 8.46 -4.02 -0.80
N ALA A 74 8.86 -3.76 0.44
CA ALA A 74 9.60 -4.70 1.25
C ALA A 74 9.34 -4.54 2.76
N PHE A 75 9.72 -5.58 3.49
CA PHE A 75 9.78 -5.63 4.94
C PHE A 75 11.18 -5.28 5.43
N TYR A 76 11.24 -4.49 6.51
CA TYR A 76 12.47 -3.97 7.09
C TYR A 76 12.50 -4.18 8.61
N GLY A 77 13.70 -4.07 9.18
CA GLY A 77 13.93 -4.21 10.61
C GLY A 77 13.83 -5.65 11.12
N LYS A 78 14.14 -5.83 12.40
CA LYS A 78 14.14 -7.16 13.03
C LYS A 78 12.72 -7.72 13.01
N ASN A 79 12.58 -8.94 12.49
CA ASN A 79 11.29 -9.65 12.39
C ASN A 79 10.22 -8.87 11.61
N ALA A 80 10.61 -8.16 10.55
CA ALA A 80 9.72 -7.32 9.75
C ALA A 80 8.96 -6.32 10.63
N SER A 81 9.65 -5.58 11.50
CA SER A 81 9.02 -4.57 12.35
C SER A 81 8.39 -3.43 11.54
N GLU A 82 8.81 -3.26 10.29
CA GLU A 82 8.42 -2.16 9.42
C GLU A 82 8.20 -2.66 7.99
N LEU A 83 7.40 -1.94 7.22
CA LEU A 83 7.29 -2.12 5.78
C LEU A 83 7.18 -0.76 5.09
N SER A 84 7.60 -0.70 3.83
CA SER A 84 7.39 0.44 2.96
C SER A 84 7.22 -0.01 1.52
N GLY A 85 6.66 0.86 0.69
CA GLY A 85 6.45 0.57 -0.72
C GLY A 85 5.90 1.76 -1.48
N VAL A 86 5.69 1.51 -2.77
CA VAL A 86 5.10 2.45 -3.72
C VAL A 86 3.90 1.79 -4.40
N PHE A 87 3.00 2.63 -4.90
CA PHE A 87 1.88 2.17 -5.71
C PHE A 87 1.62 3.13 -6.86
N ALA A 88 1.03 2.62 -7.93
CA ALA A 88 0.63 3.41 -9.09
C ALA A 88 -0.58 2.79 -9.79
N SER A 89 -1.48 3.63 -10.30
CA SER A 89 -2.53 3.21 -11.22
C SER A 89 -1.98 2.96 -12.62
N ASP A 90 -2.63 2.07 -13.37
CA ASP A 90 -2.19 1.72 -14.73
C ASP A 90 -2.19 2.89 -15.72
N ASP A 91 -3.04 3.90 -15.48
CA ASP A 91 -3.14 5.14 -16.27
C ASP A 91 -2.16 6.24 -15.80
N GLY A 92 -1.44 6.01 -14.70
CA GLY A 92 -0.49 6.95 -14.11
C GLY A 92 -1.11 8.16 -13.40
N ALA A 93 -2.45 8.24 -13.30
CA ALA A 93 -3.16 9.35 -12.65
C ALA A 93 -2.91 9.37 -11.13
N VAL A 94 -2.76 8.19 -10.51
CA VAL A 94 -2.48 8.03 -9.09
C VAL A 94 -1.12 7.34 -8.94
N LYS A 95 -0.23 7.94 -8.15
CA LYS A 95 1.02 7.29 -7.72
C LYS A 95 1.42 7.76 -6.34
N GLY A 96 2.01 6.90 -5.53
CA GLY A 96 2.34 7.26 -4.17
C GLY A 96 3.32 6.31 -3.51
N ALA A 97 3.67 6.67 -2.28
CA ALA A 97 4.53 5.91 -1.39
C ALA A 97 3.89 5.79 -0.01
N TYR A 98 4.28 4.75 0.73
CA TYR A 98 3.82 4.52 2.09
C TYR A 98 4.91 3.90 2.95
N GLY A 99 4.77 4.08 4.25
CA GLY A 99 5.57 3.42 5.27
C GLY A 99 4.73 3.12 6.50
N ALA A 100 4.87 1.94 7.08
CA ALA A 100 4.07 1.48 8.20
C ALA A 100 4.89 0.64 9.19
N ARG A 101 4.48 0.67 10.45
CA ARG A 101 5.10 -0.06 11.56
C ARG A 101 4.14 -1.11 12.09
N LYS A 102 4.68 -2.28 12.42
CA LYS A 102 3.94 -3.39 13.02
C LYS A 102 3.27 -2.94 14.33
N GLN A 103 2.01 -3.32 14.52
CA GLN A 103 1.25 -3.12 15.76
C GLN A 103 1.41 -4.29 16.72
#